data_AF-A0A8D8IAV3-F1
#
_entry.id   AF-A0A8D8IAV3-F1
#
_cell.length_a   1.000
_cell.length_b   1.000
_cell.length_c   1.000
_cell.angle_alpha   90.00
_cell.angle_beta   90.00
_cell.angle_gamma   90.00
#
_symmetry.space_group_name_H-M   'P 1'
#
loop_
_entity.id
_entity.type
_entity.pdbx_description
1 polymer ?
#
loop_
_entity_poly.entity_id
_entity_poly.type
_entity_poly.pdbx_seq_one_letter_code
_entity_poly.pdbx_strand_id
1 'polypeptide(L)'
;MGLKSYREATERSLDALKGADEVLLKRARHVITEIKRTTEAADALRAGDFEEMGKLMAASHNSLRDDFEVSCHEVDILVEATLGAPGVLGTRMTGGGFGGCT
;
A
#
# COMPACT_ATOMS: atom_id res chain seq x y z
N MET A 1 -8.92 -13.82 14.49
CA MET A 1 -9.09 -14.27 13.10
C MET A 1 -8.96 -15.79 12.92
N GLY A 2 -8.11 -16.50 13.67
CA GLY A 2 -7.99 -17.96 13.53
C GLY A 2 -7.29 -18.43 12.24
N LEU A 3 -6.61 -17.52 11.55
CA LEU A 3 -5.88 -17.76 10.30
C LEU A 3 -4.41 -18.05 10.58
N LYS A 4 -3.74 -18.74 9.65
CA LYS A 4 -2.30 -19.02 9.77
C LYS A 4 -1.43 -17.80 9.44
N SER A 5 -1.92 -16.92 8.58
CA SER A 5 -1.25 -15.67 8.22
C SER A 5 -2.24 -14.67 7.62
N TYR A 6 -1.81 -13.41 7.45
CA TYR A 6 -2.59 -12.40 6.73
C TYR A 6 -2.82 -12.72 5.26
N ARG A 7 -2.09 -13.68 4.67
CA ARG A 7 -2.32 -14.10 3.28
C ARG A 7 -3.69 -14.74 3.05
N GLU A 8 -4.26 -15.35 4.10
CA GLU A 8 -5.58 -15.97 4.06
C GLU A 8 -6.70 -14.96 4.43
N ALA A 9 -6.33 -13.74 4.83
CA ALA A 9 -7.26 -12.74 5.28
C ALA A 9 -7.80 -11.91 4.11
N THR A 10 -9.03 -11.43 4.28
CA THR A 10 -9.68 -10.48 3.37
C THR A 10 -10.07 -9.24 4.16
N GLU A 11 -10.54 -8.19 3.49
CA GLU A 11 -11.05 -6.98 4.18
C GLU A 11 -12.16 -7.32 5.19
N ARG A 12 -13.00 -8.34 4.91
CA ARG A 12 -14.01 -8.85 5.86
C ARG A 12 -13.40 -9.42 7.14
N SER A 13 -12.18 -9.96 7.06
CA SER A 13 -11.48 -10.49 8.24
C SER A 13 -11.16 -9.40 9.26
N LEU A 14 -11.10 -8.12 8.86
CA LEU A 14 -10.92 -6.98 9.76
C LEU A 14 -12.07 -6.83 10.75
N ASP A 15 -13.27 -7.35 10.45
CA ASP A 15 -14.40 -7.35 11.38
C ASP A 15 -14.06 -8.08 12.69
N ALA A 16 -13.20 -9.10 12.62
CA ALA A 16 -12.73 -9.83 13.79
C ALA A 16 -11.71 -9.05 14.65
N LEU A 17 -11.30 -7.85 14.21
CA LEU A 17 -10.48 -6.90 14.97
C LEU A 17 -11.28 -5.67 15.43
N LYS A 18 -12.60 -5.65 15.28
CA LYS A 18 -13.44 -4.57 15.83
C LYS A 18 -13.24 -4.48 17.34
N GLY A 19 -12.84 -3.30 17.81
CA GLY A 19 -12.53 -3.04 19.23
C GLY A 19 -11.10 -3.38 19.65
N ALA A 20 -10.24 -3.84 18.72
CA ALA A 20 -8.81 -3.92 18.96
C ALA A 20 -8.18 -2.51 18.99
N ASP A 21 -6.93 -2.46 19.43
CA ASP A 21 -6.10 -1.26 19.36
C ASP A 21 -6.02 -0.71 17.93
N GLU A 22 -6.09 0.62 17.79
CA GLU A 22 -6.15 1.30 16.50
C GLU A 22 -4.88 1.05 15.66
N VAL A 23 -3.72 1.00 16.29
CA VAL A 23 -2.45 0.73 15.60
C VAL A 23 -2.49 -0.67 15.01
N LEU A 24 -2.91 -1.67 15.80
CA LEU A 24 -3.04 -3.04 15.30
C LEU A 24 -4.02 -3.15 14.12
N LEU A 25 -5.15 -2.43 14.19
CA LEU A 25 -6.12 -2.40 13.09
C LEU A 25 -5.51 -1.78 11.83
N LYS A 26 -4.80 -0.65 11.95
CA LYS A 26 -4.12 0.02 10.83
C LYS A 26 -3.07 -0.88 10.19
N ARG A 27 -2.19 -1.50 10.98
CA ARG A 27 -1.15 -2.42 10.46
C ARG A 27 -1.76 -3.63 9.76
N ALA A 28 -2.82 -4.22 10.32
CA ALA A 28 -3.52 -5.34 9.68
C ALA A 28 -4.20 -4.91 8.36
N ARG A 29 -4.85 -3.74 8.34
CA ARG A 29 -5.49 -3.19 7.14
C ARG A 29 -4.48 -2.94 6.03
N HIS A 30 -3.31 -2.37 6.34
CA HIS A 30 -2.24 -2.22 5.36
C HIS A 30 -1.89 -3.57 4.73
N VAL A 31 -1.49 -4.55 5.54
CA VAL A 31 -0.99 -5.84 5.03
C VAL A 31 -2.05 -6.56 4.19
N ILE A 32 -3.30 -6.62 4.67
CA ILE A 32 -4.39 -7.31 3.96
C ILE A 32 -4.68 -6.64 2.62
N THR A 33 -4.78 -5.31 2.61
CA THR A 33 -5.10 -4.56 1.38
C THR A 33 -3.91 -4.48 0.43
N GLU A 34 -2.67 -4.51 0.94
CA GLU A 34 -1.45 -4.52 0.12
C GLU A 34 -1.26 -5.84 -0.62
N ILE A 35 -1.61 -6.98 0.00
CA ILE A 35 -1.62 -8.29 -0.66
C ILE A 35 -2.59 -8.30 -1.85
N LYS A 36 -3.78 -7.70 -1.67
CA LYS A 36 -4.78 -7.54 -2.72
C LYS A 36 -4.27 -6.63 -3.84
N ARG A 37 -3.80 -5.42 -3.50
CA ARG A 37 -3.21 -4.46 -4.46
C ARG A 37 -2.05 -5.05 -5.26
N THR A 38 -1.21 -5.86 -4.63
CA THR A 38 -0.09 -6.54 -5.30
C THR A 38 -0.57 -7.50 -6.37
N THR A 39 -1.66 -8.23 -6.09
CA THR A 39 -2.27 -9.15 -7.06
C THR A 39 -2.89 -8.38 -8.21
N GLU A 40 -3.65 -7.33 -7.91
CA GLU A 40 -4.26 -6.42 -8.89
C GLU A 40 -3.21 -5.75 -9.79
N ALA A 41 -2.08 -5.32 -9.21
CA ALA A 41 -1.00 -4.70 -9.96
C ALA A 41 -0.31 -5.69 -10.91
N ALA A 42 -0.18 -6.95 -10.50
CA ALA A 42 0.35 -8.00 -11.36
C ALA A 42 -0.61 -8.28 -12.54
N ASP A 43 -1.92 -8.23 -12.31
CA ASP A 43 -2.92 -8.41 -13.38
C ASP A 43 -2.94 -7.21 -14.34
N ALA A 44 -2.90 -5.98 -13.82
CA ALA A 44 -2.77 -4.76 -14.62
C ALA A 44 -1.51 -4.79 -15.50
N LEU A 45 -0.37 -5.19 -14.92
CA LEU A 45 0.88 -5.35 -15.67
C LEU A 45 0.77 -6.37 -16.81
N ARG A 46 0.11 -7.52 -16.58
CA ARG A 46 -0.12 -8.53 -17.63
C ARG A 46 -1.05 -8.03 -18.73
N ALA A 47 -2.01 -7.18 -18.39
CA ALA A 47 -2.94 -6.57 -19.33
C ALA A 47 -2.33 -5.38 -20.10
N GLY A 48 -1.13 -4.91 -19.72
CA GLY A 48 -0.55 -3.68 -20.26
C GLY A 48 -1.23 -2.41 -19.76
N ASP A 49 -2.02 -2.49 -18.69
CA ASP A 49 -2.69 -1.35 -18.07
C ASP A 49 -1.75 -0.66 -17.07
N PHE A 50 -0.83 0.13 -17.62
CA PHE A 50 0.17 0.84 -16.82
C PHE A 50 -0.43 2.02 -16.03
N GLU A 51 -1.57 2.56 -16.47
CA GLU A 51 -2.28 3.59 -15.71
C GLU A 51 -2.85 3.02 -14.42
N GLU A 52 -3.49 1.84 -14.48
CA GLU A 52 -3.97 1.16 -13.28
C GLU A 52 -2.82 0.72 -12.37
N MET A 53 -1.73 0.18 -12.94
CA MET A 53 -0.54 -0.14 -12.17
C MET A 53 -0.01 1.09 -11.41
N GLY A 54 0.04 2.25 -12.06
CA GLY A 54 0.45 3.51 -11.44
C GLY A 54 -0.46 3.97 -10.30
N LYS A 55 -1.79 3.88 -10.49
CA LYS A 55 -2.78 4.17 -9.42
C LYS A 55 -2.59 3.25 -8.22
N LEU A 56 -2.35 1.96 -8.45
CA LEU A 56 -2.11 0.97 -7.40
C LEU A 56 -0.80 1.24 -6.65
N MET A 57 0.25 1.72 -7.33
CA MET A 57 1.48 2.17 -6.67
C MET A 57 1.23 3.36 -5.74
N ALA A 58 0.54 4.39 -6.21
CA ALA A 58 0.21 5.55 -5.38
C ALA A 58 -0.68 5.17 -4.18
N ALA A 59 -1.65 4.28 -4.38
CA ALA A 59 -2.49 3.74 -3.29
C ALA A 59 -1.67 2.93 -2.27
N SER A 60 -0.68 2.16 -2.73
CA SER A 60 0.27 1.46 -1.87
C SER A 60 1.10 2.44 -1.01
N HIS A 61 1.61 3.53 -1.60
CA HIS A 61 2.32 4.56 -0.84
C HIS A 61 1.46 5.19 0.26
N ASN A 62 0.23 5.59 -0.08
CA ASN A 62 -0.70 6.14 0.91
C ASN A 62 -0.95 5.14 2.05
N SER A 63 -1.08 3.84 1.74
CA SER A 63 -1.25 2.82 2.79
C SER A 63 0.02 2.64 3.65
N LEU A 64 1.22 2.71 3.07
CA LEU A 64 2.48 2.66 3.82
C LEU A 64 2.66 3.87 4.73
N ARG A 65 2.22 5.06 4.30
CA ARG A 65 2.28 6.31 5.06
C ARG A 65 1.23 6.33 6.18
N ASP A 66 -0.03 6.03 5.85
CA ASP A 66 -1.16 6.30 6.75
C ASP A 66 -1.53 5.09 7.63
N ASP A 67 -1.44 3.88 7.09
CA ASP A 67 -1.83 2.64 7.78
C ASP A 67 -0.64 1.85 8.32
N PHE A 68 0.50 1.84 7.62
CA PHE A 68 1.70 1.16 8.11
C PHE A 68 2.67 2.08 8.86
N GLU A 69 2.58 3.39 8.60
CA GLU A 69 3.40 4.45 9.20
C GLU A 69 4.90 4.15 9.10
N VAL A 70 5.35 3.70 7.92
CA VAL A 70 6.77 3.45 7.61
C VAL A 70 7.34 4.42 6.59
N SER A 71 6.55 5.39 6.11
CA SER A 71 7.10 6.48 5.31
C SER A 71 7.85 7.50 6.19
N CYS A 72 8.38 8.55 5.58
CA CYS A 72 8.93 9.70 6.28
C CYS A 72 8.76 10.96 5.43
N HIS A 73 9.00 12.12 6.04
CA HIS A 73 8.82 13.42 5.40
C HIS A 73 9.56 13.54 4.06
N GLU A 74 10.82 13.09 4.02
CA GLU A 74 11.67 13.16 2.84
C GLU A 74 11.12 12.33 1.68
N VAL A 75 10.60 11.14 1.98
CA VAL A 75 10.03 10.21 1.01
C VAL A 75 8.68 10.71 0.49
N ASP A 76 7.84 11.23 1.39
CA ASP A 76 6.53 11.79 1.04
C ASP A 76 6.69 13.00 0.09
N ILE A 77 7.69 13.88 0.34
CA ILE A 77 8.02 14.98 -0.56
C ILE A 77 8.37 14.48 -1.96
N LEU A 78 9.20 13.44 -2.09
CA LEU A 78 9.61 12.90 -3.39
C LEU A 78 8.42 12.32 -4.15
N VAL A 79 7.52 11.62 -3.46
CA VAL A 79 6.28 11.11 -4.05
C VAL A 79 5.38 12.27 -4.48
N GLU A 80 5.11 13.25 -3.62
CA GLU A 80 4.25 14.39 -3.94
C GLU A 80 4.81 15.23 -5.11
N ALA A 81 6.13 15.43 -5.16
CA ALA A 81 6.78 16.20 -6.23
C ALA A 81 6.72 15.52 -7.60
N THR A 82 6.61 14.19 -7.63
CA THR A 82 6.56 13.41 -8.88
C THR A 82 5.13 13.05 -9.28
N LEU A 83 4.19 12.99 -8.33
CA LEU A 83 2.79 12.69 -8.60
C LEU A 83 2.15 13.77 -9.48
N GLY A 84 1.65 13.37 -10.65
CA GLY A 84 1.04 14.29 -11.62
C GLY A 84 2.02 14.98 -12.57
N ALA A 85 3.33 14.70 -12.46
CA ALA A 85 4.29 15.16 -13.46
C ALA A 85 4.03 14.46 -14.82
N PRO A 86 4.27 15.15 -15.95
CA PRO A 86 4.05 14.58 -17.28
C PRO A 86 4.82 13.26 -17.47
N GLY A 87 4.10 12.20 -17.83
CA GLY A 87 4.67 10.87 -18.05
C GLY A 87 4.84 10.01 -16.79
N VAL A 88 4.57 10.54 -15.59
CA VAL A 88 4.56 9.74 -14.36
C VAL A 88 3.19 9.10 -14.19
N LEU A 89 3.15 7.76 -14.19
CA LEU A 89 1.91 6.99 -14.02
C LEU A 89 1.58 6.74 -12.54
N GLY A 90 2.61 6.62 -11.71
CA GLY A 90 2.50 6.41 -10.28
C GLY A 90 3.88 6.35 -9.63
N THR A 91 3.92 6.59 -8.32
CA THR A 91 5.16 6.64 -7.53
C THR A 91 4.86 6.14 -6.12
N ARG A 92 5.86 5.52 -5.48
CA ARG A 92 5.78 5.04 -4.09
C ARG A 92 7.16 4.85 -3.51
N MET A 93 7.25 4.89 -2.19
CA MET A 93 8.43 4.37 -1.50
C MET A 93 8.72 2.89 -1.84
N THR A 94 9.98 2.50 -1.82
CA THR A 94 10.41 1.11 -1.98
C THR A 94 11.39 0.69 -0.89
N GLY A 95 11.31 -0.58 -0.46
CA GLY A 95 12.08 -1.10 0.67
C GLY A 95 11.36 -0.98 2.02
N GLY A 96 12.13 -0.97 3.10
CA GLY A 96 11.61 -1.04 4.48
C GLY A 96 11.03 0.26 5.03
N GLY A 97 11.29 1.40 4.38
CA GLY A 97 10.82 2.71 4.83
C GLY A 97 11.78 3.46 5.74
N PHE A 98 11.25 4.54 6.34
CA PHE A 98 11.99 5.50 7.17
C PHE A 98 13.15 6.18 6.43
N GLY A 99 12.98 6.39 5.12
CA GLY A 99 13.97 6.93 4.20
C GLY A 99 14.19 6.01 3.00
N GLY A 100 15.32 6.18 2.32
CA GLY A 100 15.71 5.34 1.18
C GLY A 100 15.28 5.91 -0.16
N CYS A 101 14.57 5.10 -0.96
CA CYS A 101 14.25 5.41 -2.35
C CYS A 101 12.73 5.42 -2.61
N THR A 102 12.35 6.15 -3.66
CA THR A 102 11.02 6.17 -4.27
C THR A 102 11.13 5.75 -5.73
#